data_AF-A0A6G1DWG1-F1
#
_entry.id   AF-A0A6G1DWG1-F1
#
_cell.length_a   1.000
_cell.length_b   1.000
_cell.length_c   1.000
_cell.angle_alpha   90.00
_cell.angle_beta   90.00
_cell.angle_gamma   90.00
#
_symmetry.space_group_name_H-M   'P 1'
#
loop_
_entity.id
_entity.type
_entity.pdbx_description
1 polymer ?
#
loop_
_entity_poly.entity_id
_entity_poly.type
_entity_poly.pdbx_seq_one_letter_code
_entity_poly.pdbx_strand_id
1 'polypeptide(L)'
;MASRMALRPHDVTLCLSPPLAARRQRRAAGVRVYAVASGTVSTKVESKKPFAPPREVHVQVTHSMPPQKIEIFKSLDDWARDNLLSHLKPVEKCWQPQDFLPDPASEGFYDEVKELRERAKEIPDDYFVCLVGDMITEEALPTYQTMLNTLDGVRDETGASPTAWAVWTRAWTAEENRHGDLLNKYLYLTGRVDMRQTEKTIQYLIGSGMDPRTENNPYLGFIYTSFQERATFISHGNTARHAKDYGDLKLAQICGIIASDEKRHETAYTKIVEKLFEIDPDGTVLAFADMMKKKISMPAHLMFDGEDDKLFEHFSMVAQRLGVYTAKDYADILEFLVGRWKIADLTGLSSEGNKAQDYLCTLAARIRRLDERAQGRAKKAGTMPFSWVYGREVQL
;
A
#
# COMPACT_ATOMS: atom_id res chain seq x y z
N MET A 1 22.22 -2.24 -71.62
CA MET A 1 23.32 -3.20 -71.87
C MET A 1 23.66 -3.82 -70.52
N ALA A 2 23.43 -5.13 -70.33
CA ALA A 2 24.40 -6.22 -70.54
C ALA A 2 25.49 -6.22 -69.44
N SER A 3 25.55 -7.11 -68.43
CA SER A 3 25.20 -8.55 -68.24
C SER A 3 26.28 -9.56 -68.67
N ARG A 4 26.87 -10.25 -67.67
CA ARG A 4 27.25 -11.69 -67.59
C ARG A 4 28.07 -11.91 -66.30
N MET A 5 27.75 -12.88 -65.43
CA MET A 5 28.03 -14.34 -65.48
C MET A 5 29.55 -14.62 -65.49
N ALA A 6 30.22 -15.19 -64.46
CA ALA A 6 29.98 -16.36 -63.59
C ALA A 6 30.60 -17.67 -64.13
N LEU A 7 31.16 -18.53 -63.24
CA LEU A 7 31.23 -20.01 -63.35
C LEU A 7 31.96 -20.68 -62.14
N ARG A 8 31.44 -21.84 -61.71
CA ARG A 8 32.16 -23.01 -61.13
C ARG A 8 31.94 -24.21 -62.10
N PRO A 9 32.74 -25.29 -62.09
CA PRO A 9 32.47 -26.49 -61.25
C PRO A 9 33.80 -27.05 -60.66
N HIS A 10 34.04 -28.30 -60.20
CA HIS A 10 33.35 -29.60 -59.96
C HIS A 10 33.78 -30.08 -58.53
N ASP A 11 33.29 -31.11 -57.83
CA ASP A 11 32.64 -32.45 -58.05
C ASP A 11 33.57 -33.68 -58.11
N VAL A 12 32.95 -34.87 -57.89
CA VAL A 12 33.50 -36.22 -57.61
C VAL A 12 33.73 -36.47 -56.10
N THR A 13 32.86 -37.09 -55.30
CA THR A 13 31.76 -38.09 -55.48
C THR A 13 32.21 -39.54 -55.60
N LEU A 14 31.77 -40.42 -54.67
CA LEU A 14 31.30 -41.78 -54.96
C LEU A 14 30.58 -42.43 -53.76
N CYS A 15 29.66 -43.36 -54.04
CA CYS A 15 28.81 -44.09 -53.10
C CYS A 15 29.20 -45.58 -53.04
N LEU A 16 28.58 -46.38 -52.15
CA LEU A 16 28.07 -47.74 -52.47
C LEU A 16 27.25 -48.37 -51.32
N SER A 17 26.32 -49.26 -51.68
CA SER A 17 25.39 -50.03 -50.83
C SER A 17 24.90 -51.27 -51.62
N PRO A 18 24.05 -52.18 -51.07
CA PRO A 18 24.17 -53.04 -49.87
C PRO A 18 24.25 -54.54 -50.30
N PRO A 19 23.96 -55.57 -49.45
CA PRO A 19 22.57 -56.08 -49.42
C PRO A 19 22.06 -56.73 -48.10
N LEU A 20 20.71 -56.74 -47.95
CA LEU A 20 19.77 -57.77 -47.40
C LEU A 20 20.25 -58.75 -46.27
N ALA A 21 19.48 -59.07 -45.20
CA ALA A 21 18.12 -58.73 -44.72
C ALA A 21 17.97 -59.22 -43.22
N ALA A 22 16.83 -59.48 -42.53
CA ALA A 22 15.40 -59.56 -42.88
C ALA A 22 14.39 -59.44 -41.68
N ARG A 23 13.30 -58.68 -41.91
CA ARG A 23 11.87 -59.02 -41.62
C ARG A 23 11.36 -59.40 -40.19
N ARG A 24 10.80 -58.42 -39.47
CA ARG A 24 9.42 -58.40 -38.85
C ARG A 24 9.14 -56.96 -38.34
N GLN A 25 8.09 -56.24 -38.79
CA GLN A 25 6.70 -56.22 -38.27
C GLN A 25 6.62 -56.01 -36.75
N ARG A 26 5.90 -55.03 -36.16
CA ARG A 26 4.87 -54.03 -36.60
C ARG A 26 4.97 -52.80 -35.62
N ARG A 27 4.26 -51.65 -35.74
CA ARG A 27 3.16 -51.21 -36.62
C ARG A 27 3.44 -49.84 -37.26
N ALA A 28 2.83 -48.73 -36.79
CA ALA A 28 3.05 -47.35 -37.23
C ALA A 28 2.51 -46.33 -36.21
N ALA A 29 3.13 -45.15 -36.10
CA ALA A 29 2.58 -43.96 -35.44
C ALA A 29 2.24 -42.92 -36.53
N GLY A 30 1.05 -42.31 -36.45
CA GLY A 30 0.57 -41.38 -37.48
C GLY A 30 0.47 -39.96 -36.96
N VAL A 31 1.27 -39.04 -37.53
CA VAL A 31 1.13 -37.59 -37.28
C VAL A 31 -0.14 -37.09 -37.99
N ARG A 32 -0.94 -36.28 -37.28
CA ARG A 32 -2.00 -35.46 -37.88
C ARG A 32 -1.94 -34.04 -37.30
N VAL A 33 -1.57 -33.09 -38.15
CA VAL A 33 -1.75 -31.66 -37.89
C VAL A 33 -3.10 -31.25 -38.46
N TYR A 34 -3.92 -30.55 -37.67
CA TYR A 34 -5.11 -29.84 -38.14
C TYR A 34 -5.14 -28.44 -37.53
N ALA A 35 -5.72 -27.49 -38.27
CA ALA A 35 -5.61 -26.06 -38.00
C ALA A 35 -6.61 -25.56 -36.94
N VAL A 36 -6.38 -24.33 -36.49
CA VAL A 36 -7.20 -23.62 -35.48
C VAL A 36 -8.65 -23.44 -35.95
N ALA A 37 -9.59 -23.66 -35.03
CA ALA A 37 -10.95 -23.14 -35.10
C ALA A 37 -11.19 -22.24 -33.89
N SER A 38 -11.74 -21.05 -34.10
CA SER A 38 -11.99 -20.07 -33.05
C SER A 38 -13.24 -20.42 -32.22
N GLY A 39 -13.04 -21.04 -31.06
CA GLY A 39 -14.08 -21.17 -30.05
C GLY A 39 -14.14 -19.93 -29.17
N THR A 40 -15.28 -19.22 -29.18
CA THR A 40 -15.57 -18.17 -28.18
C THR A 40 -15.78 -18.83 -26.82
N VAL A 41 -14.71 -18.98 -26.04
CA VAL A 41 -14.80 -19.38 -24.63
C VAL A 41 -15.44 -18.22 -23.87
N SER A 42 -16.76 -18.29 -23.73
CA SER A 42 -17.44 -17.58 -22.65
C SER A 42 -16.91 -18.16 -21.34
N THR A 43 -16.00 -17.42 -20.71
CA THR A 43 -15.51 -17.72 -19.37
C THR A 43 -16.69 -17.50 -18.42
N LYS A 44 -17.46 -18.56 -18.21
CA LYS A 44 -18.36 -18.65 -17.05
C LYS A 44 -17.55 -18.23 -15.83
N VAL A 45 -18.06 -17.24 -15.11
CA VAL A 45 -17.55 -16.94 -13.77
C VAL A 45 -17.75 -18.20 -12.95
N GLU A 46 -16.66 -18.93 -12.68
CA GLU A 46 -16.70 -19.96 -11.64
C GLU A 46 -17.10 -19.25 -10.35
N SER A 47 -18.14 -19.75 -9.70
CA SER A 47 -18.67 -19.13 -8.49
C SER A 47 -17.57 -19.13 -7.43
N LYS A 48 -16.94 -17.96 -7.19
CA LYS A 48 -15.95 -17.77 -6.11
C LYS A 48 -16.55 -18.40 -4.84
N LYS A 49 -15.83 -19.34 -4.24
CA LYS A 49 -16.32 -20.09 -3.08
C LYS A 49 -16.75 -19.09 -1.99
N PRO A 50 -17.91 -19.27 -1.33
CA PRO A 50 -18.27 -18.44 -0.19
C PRO A 50 -17.12 -18.37 0.82
N PHE A 51 -16.80 -17.16 1.28
CA PHE A 51 -15.74 -16.88 2.26
C PHE A 51 -14.30 -17.19 1.80
N ALA A 52 -14.03 -17.33 0.50
CA ALA A 52 -12.67 -17.24 -0.03
C ALA A 52 -12.22 -15.76 -0.15
N PRO A 53 -10.91 -15.45 0.02
CA PRO A 53 -10.39 -14.11 -0.23
C PRO A 53 -10.77 -13.58 -1.63
N PRO A 54 -11.29 -12.34 -1.75
CA PRO A 54 -11.70 -11.77 -3.04
C PRO A 54 -10.60 -11.71 -4.10
N ARG A 55 -9.33 -11.58 -3.68
CA ARG A 55 -8.12 -11.43 -4.49
C ARG A 55 -7.02 -12.38 -3.99
N GLU A 56 -6.12 -12.80 -4.88
CA GLU A 56 -4.91 -13.54 -4.52
C GLU A 56 -3.77 -12.59 -4.11
N VAL A 57 -2.88 -13.07 -3.24
CA VAL A 57 -1.66 -12.35 -2.79
C VAL A 57 -0.39 -13.04 -3.31
N HIS A 58 0.78 -12.47 -3.05
CA HIS A 58 2.06 -13.05 -3.46
C HIS A 58 2.33 -14.40 -2.75
N VAL A 59 3.33 -15.14 -3.27
CA VAL A 59 3.87 -16.30 -2.56
C VAL A 59 4.38 -15.85 -1.19
N GLN A 60 3.71 -16.29 -0.13
CA GLN A 60 3.97 -15.84 1.22
C GLN A 60 5.33 -16.36 1.70
N VAL A 61 6.19 -15.42 2.11
CA VAL A 61 7.40 -15.69 2.90
C VAL A 61 7.09 -15.24 4.32
N THR A 62 7.43 -16.09 5.30
CA THR A 62 7.19 -15.85 6.73
C THR A 62 8.48 -16.08 7.51
N HIS A 63 8.60 -15.41 8.65
CA HIS A 63 9.73 -15.50 9.59
C HIS A 63 11.11 -15.34 8.91
N SER A 64 11.28 -14.30 8.08
CA SER A 64 12.56 -14.05 7.39
C SER A 64 13.65 -13.47 8.30
N MET A 65 13.29 -13.04 9.50
CA MET A 65 14.26 -12.63 10.52
C MET A 65 14.94 -13.85 11.16
N PRO A 66 16.29 -13.90 11.23
CA PRO A 66 17.00 -14.94 11.98
C PRO A 66 16.55 -14.96 13.46
N PRO A 67 16.11 -16.10 14.03
CA PRO A 67 15.46 -16.15 15.34
C PRO A 67 16.26 -15.53 16.50
N GLN A 68 17.59 -15.57 16.44
CA GLN A 68 18.45 -14.93 17.45
C GLN A 68 18.29 -13.41 17.55
N LYS A 69 17.75 -12.75 16.51
CA LYS A 69 17.46 -11.30 16.54
C LYS A 69 16.21 -10.95 17.37
N ILE A 70 15.39 -11.92 17.78
CA ILE A 70 14.29 -11.70 18.74
C ILE A 70 14.81 -11.13 20.07
N GLU A 71 16.03 -11.50 20.49
CA GLU A 71 16.64 -10.98 21.71
C GLU A 71 17.00 -9.48 21.62
N ILE A 72 17.14 -8.92 20.41
CA ILE A 72 17.33 -7.47 20.22
C ILE A 72 16.07 -6.74 20.68
N PHE A 73 14.89 -7.14 20.22
CA PHE A 73 13.62 -6.51 20.60
C PHE A 73 13.28 -6.71 22.07
N LYS A 74 13.59 -7.89 22.65
CA LYS A 74 13.49 -8.11 24.10
C LYS A 74 14.39 -7.18 24.92
N SER A 75 15.66 -7.04 24.53
CA SER A 75 16.61 -6.14 25.23
C SER A 75 16.30 -4.66 25.03
N LEU A 76 15.42 -4.31 24.09
CA LEU A 76 14.92 -2.96 23.84
C LEU A 76 13.56 -2.65 24.51
N ASP A 77 12.98 -3.53 25.34
CA ASP A 77 11.68 -3.27 25.96
C ASP A 77 11.68 -1.99 26.82
N ASP A 78 12.68 -1.82 27.71
CA ASP A 78 12.84 -0.59 28.50
C ASP A 78 13.22 0.62 27.64
N TRP A 79 14.00 0.41 26.57
CA TRP A 79 14.28 1.50 25.63
C TRP A 79 12.99 1.99 24.95
N ALA A 80 12.10 1.08 24.53
CA ALA A 80 10.81 1.42 23.96
C ALA A 80 9.87 2.06 25.00
N ARG A 81 9.90 1.57 26.24
CA ARG A 81 9.16 2.15 27.37
C ARG A 81 9.44 3.65 27.54
N ASP A 82 10.71 4.04 27.43
CA ASP A 82 11.12 5.43 27.60
C ASP A 82 11.06 6.27 26.31
N ASN A 83 11.38 5.68 25.14
CA ASN A 83 11.64 6.41 23.89
C ASN A 83 10.54 6.30 22.83
N LEU A 84 9.69 5.27 22.93
CA LEU A 84 8.57 4.98 22.03
C LEU A 84 7.22 5.38 22.66
N LEU A 85 6.92 4.86 23.86
CA LEU A 85 5.63 5.13 24.54
C LEU A 85 5.42 6.62 24.88
N SER A 86 6.50 7.40 25.00
CA SER A 86 6.47 8.85 25.20
C SER A 86 5.89 9.66 24.03
N HIS A 87 5.61 9.03 22.88
CA HIS A 87 4.90 9.64 21.75
C HIS A 87 3.38 9.47 21.79
N LEU A 88 2.86 8.57 22.62
CA LEU A 88 1.42 8.37 22.81
C LEU A 88 0.82 9.54 23.60
N LYS A 89 -0.37 9.99 23.21
CA LYS A 89 -1.16 10.94 24.00
C LYS A 89 -1.91 10.15 25.09
N PRO A 90 -1.86 10.55 26.38
CA PRO A 90 -2.75 10.00 27.39
C PRO A 90 -4.22 10.24 26.99
N VAL A 91 -5.11 9.27 27.19
CA VAL A 91 -6.51 9.32 26.71
C VAL A 91 -7.24 10.59 27.16
N GLU A 92 -7.04 11.02 28.41
CA GLU A 92 -7.56 12.29 28.99
C GLU A 92 -7.03 13.58 28.32
N LYS A 93 -6.17 13.45 27.32
CA LYS A 93 -5.58 14.52 26.48
C LYS A 93 -5.66 14.21 24.98
N CYS A 94 -6.30 13.11 24.61
CA CYS A 94 -6.67 12.83 23.22
C CYS A 94 -7.91 13.63 22.85
N TRP A 95 -7.95 14.12 21.61
CA TRP A 95 -9.20 14.53 20.99
C TRP A 95 -10.06 13.28 20.75
N GLN A 96 -11.37 13.46 20.69
CA GLN A 96 -12.35 12.43 20.37
C GLN A 96 -13.17 12.83 19.14
N PRO A 97 -13.74 11.88 18.37
CA PRO A 97 -14.53 12.18 17.18
C PRO A 97 -15.65 13.20 17.41
N GLN A 98 -16.26 13.20 18.61
CA GLN A 98 -17.34 14.13 18.96
C GLN A 98 -16.89 15.60 19.04
N ASP A 99 -15.60 15.89 19.22
CA ASP A 99 -15.06 17.25 19.29
C ASP A 99 -15.19 18.01 17.94
N PHE A 100 -15.41 17.28 16.84
CA PHE A 100 -15.46 17.81 15.47
C PHE A 100 -16.79 17.54 14.75
N LEU A 101 -17.72 16.82 15.40
CA LEU A 101 -19.02 16.44 14.85
C LEU A 101 -20.14 17.24 15.55
N PRO A 102 -21.30 17.45 14.90
CA PRO A 102 -22.49 17.97 15.56
C PRO A 102 -22.83 17.19 16.83
N ASP A 103 -23.12 17.90 17.93
CA ASP A 103 -23.45 17.26 19.22
C ASP A 103 -24.90 16.73 19.21
N PRO A 104 -25.15 15.41 19.28
CA PRO A 104 -26.51 14.84 19.27
C PRO A 104 -27.32 15.14 20.54
N ALA A 105 -26.72 15.71 21.60
CA ALA A 105 -27.41 16.19 22.79
C ALA A 105 -27.70 17.71 22.77
N SER A 106 -27.16 18.45 21.78
CA SER A 106 -27.39 19.88 21.60
C SER A 106 -28.77 20.18 21.02
N GLU A 107 -29.46 21.20 21.52
CA GLU A 107 -30.68 21.74 20.88
C GLU A 107 -30.39 22.23 19.44
N GLY A 108 -29.14 22.58 19.15
CA GLY A 108 -28.67 23.01 17.82
C GLY A 108 -28.34 21.88 16.85
N PHE A 109 -28.39 20.60 17.27
CA PHE A 109 -27.93 19.44 16.48
C PHE A 109 -28.40 19.45 15.02
N TYR A 110 -29.69 19.71 14.78
CA TYR A 110 -30.28 19.68 13.44
C TYR A 110 -29.78 20.83 12.54
N ASP A 111 -29.49 22.00 13.10
CA ASP A 111 -28.91 23.11 12.34
C ASP A 111 -27.40 22.90 12.11
N GLU A 112 -26.67 22.32 13.08
CA GLU A 112 -25.26 21.95 12.90
C GLU A 112 -25.06 20.87 11.82
N VAL A 113 -25.92 19.85 11.79
CA VAL A 113 -25.95 18.83 10.71
C VAL A 113 -26.31 19.47 9.37
N LYS A 114 -27.22 20.44 9.35
CA LYS A 114 -27.60 21.18 8.15
C LYS A 114 -26.44 22.06 7.65
N GLU A 115 -25.74 22.78 8.50
CA GLU A 115 -24.53 23.55 8.14
C GLU A 115 -23.40 22.66 7.58
N LEU A 116 -23.24 21.44 8.11
CA LEU A 116 -22.33 20.43 7.56
C LEU A 116 -22.77 20.04 6.14
N ARG A 117 -24.05 19.75 5.93
CA ARG A 117 -24.61 19.34 4.64
C ARG A 117 -24.63 20.45 3.58
N GLU A 118 -24.81 21.71 3.97
CA GLU A 118 -24.72 22.84 3.05
C GLU A 118 -23.27 23.01 2.55
N ARG A 119 -22.28 23.03 3.45
CA ARG A 119 -20.86 23.17 3.06
C ARG A 119 -20.36 21.98 2.23
N ALA A 120 -20.85 20.77 2.51
CA ALA A 120 -20.55 19.58 1.74
C ALA A 120 -21.07 19.59 0.27
N LYS A 121 -21.93 20.55 -0.13
CA LYS A 121 -22.36 20.72 -1.53
C LYS A 121 -21.29 21.38 -2.40
N GLU A 122 -20.52 22.31 -1.83
CA GLU A 122 -19.47 23.05 -2.53
C GLU A 122 -18.20 22.20 -2.76
N ILE A 123 -18.11 21.04 -2.09
CA ILE A 123 -17.03 20.07 -2.23
C ILE A 123 -17.32 19.12 -3.42
N PRO A 124 -16.39 19.00 -4.40
CA PRO A 124 -16.59 18.19 -5.59
C PRO A 124 -16.53 16.68 -5.30
N ASP A 125 -17.18 15.89 -6.15
CA ASP A 125 -17.20 14.42 -6.01
C ASP A 125 -15.79 13.80 -6.14
N ASP A 126 -14.90 14.42 -6.94
CA ASP A 126 -13.49 14.06 -7.03
C ASP A 126 -12.80 14.01 -5.66
N TYR A 127 -13.07 15.00 -4.80
CA TYR A 127 -12.51 15.07 -3.45
C TYR A 127 -13.16 14.01 -2.54
N PHE A 128 -14.47 13.77 -2.66
CA PHE A 128 -15.14 12.73 -1.90
C PHE A 128 -14.64 11.32 -2.26
N VAL A 129 -14.24 11.06 -3.51
CA VAL A 129 -13.60 9.78 -3.89
C VAL A 129 -12.24 9.62 -3.18
N CYS A 130 -11.46 10.68 -3.00
CA CYS A 130 -10.26 10.62 -2.15
C CYS A 130 -10.59 10.37 -0.68
N LEU A 131 -11.44 11.21 -0.07
CA LEU A 131 -11.76 11.13 1.36
C LEU A 131 -12.43 9.81 1.76
N VAL A 132 -13.22 9.20 0.86
CA VAL A 132 -13.77 7.86 1.06
C VAL A 132 -12.68 6.78 0.98
N GLY A 133 -11.72 6.88 0.05
CA GLY A 133 -10.60 5.94 -0.01
C GLY A 133 -9.65 6.04 1.18
N ASP A 134 -9.40 7.25 1.70
CA ASP A 134 -8.72 7.46 2.97
C ASP A 134 -9.52 6.79 4.12
N MET A 135 -10.82 7.07 4.25
CA MET A 135 -11.67 6.50 5.31
C MET A 135 -11.80 4.96 5.27
N ILE A 136 -11.94 4.37 4.08
CA ILE A 136 -11.94 2.91 3.88
C ILE A 136 -10.62 2.28 4.34
N THR A 137 -9.52 3.04 4.23
CA THR A 137 -8.21 2.61 4.74
C THR A 137 -8.22 2.63 6.27
N GLU A 138 -8.62 3.73 6.92
CA GLU A 138 -8.73 3.80 8.38
C GLU A 138 -9.59 2.67 8.98
N GLU A 139 -10.76 2.40 8.39
CA GLU A 139 -11.69 1.37 8.87
C GLU A 139 -11.16 -0.07 8.75
N ALA A 140 -10.10 -0.30 7.96
CA ALA A 140 -9.44 -1.60 7.85
C ALA A 140 -8.40 -1.87 8.97
N LEU A 141 -8.30 -0.99 9.97
CA LEU A 141 -7.46 -1.06 11.18
C LEU A 141 -7.30 -2.45 11.84
N PRO A 142 -8.31 -3.34 11.93
CA PRO A 142 -8.10 -4.71 12.46
C PRO A 142 -7.00 -5.48 11.71
N THR A 143 -6.82 -5.21 10.42
CA THR A 143 -5.75 -5.78 9.59
C THR A 143 -4.38 -5.24 9.99
N TYR A 144 -4.30 -3.97 10.42
CA TYR A 144 -3.04 -3.29 10.73
C TYR A 144 -2.55 -3.63 12.13
N GLN A 145 -3.46 -3.72 13.11
CA GLN A 145 -3.14 -4.33 14.41
C GLN A 145 -2.72 -5.80 14.25
N THR A 146 -3.40 -6.56 13.39
CA THR A 146 -3.00 -7.94 13.06
C THR A 146 -1.59 -7.98 12.46
N MET A 147 -1.27 -7.08 11.51
CA MET A 147 0.06 -6.96 10.90
C MET A 147 1.15 -6.73 11.96
N LEU A 148 0.98 -5.76 12.87
CA LEU A 148 1.92 -5.54 13.99
C LEU A 148 2.07 -6.79 14.87
N ASN A 149 0.95 -7.49 15.15
CA ASN A 149 0.96 -8.74 15.91
C ASN A 149 1.46 -9.97 15.11
N THR A 150 1.83 -9.84 13.83
CA THR A 150 2.62 -10.86 13.12
C THR A 150 4.13 -10.74 13.35
N LEU A 151 4.61 -9.61 13.90
CA LEU A 151 6.03 -9.30 13.95
C LEU A 151 6.76 -9.97 15.13
N ASP A 152 7.80 -10.75 14.81
CA ASP A 152 8.54 -11.61 15.73
C ASP A 152 9.28 -10.80 16.80
N GLY A 153 8.98 -11.09 18.08
CA GLY A 153 9.61 -10.43 19.23
C GLY A 153 8.99 -9.10 19.65
N VAL A 154 7.99 -8.58 18.94
CA VAL A 154 7.25 -7.35 19.30
C VAL A 154 5.73 -7.52 19.40
N ARG A 155 5.17 -8.59 18.83
CA ARG A 155 3.74 -8.96 18.92
C ARG A 155 3.23 -9.15 20.37
N ASP A 156 1.93 -8.98 20.56
CA ASP A 156 1.24 -9.32 21.81
C ASP A 156 0.87 -10.82 21.85
N GLU A 157 1.58 -11.60 22.68
CA GLU A 157 1.33 -13.04 22.88
C GLU A 157 0.00 -13.36 23.60
N THR A 158 -0.75 -12.35 24.08
CA THR A 158 -1.89 -12.56 25.01
C THR A 158 -3.11 -11.66 24.75
N GLY A 159 -2.99 -10.63 23.93
CA GLY A 159 -3.95 -9.53 23.81
C GLY A 159 -3.90 -8.51 24.98
N ALA A 160 -3.04 -8.74 25.98
CA ALA A 160 -2.87 -7.88 27.15
C ALA A 160 -1.41 -7.82 27.66
N SER A 161 -0.41 -8.12 26.82
CA SER A 161 0.99 -8.25 27.26
C SER A 161 1.53 -6.93 27.87
N PRO A 162 2.30 -6.98 28.96
CA PRO A 162 2.90 -5.81 29.61
C PRO A 162 4.20 -5.30 28.93
N THR A 163 4.67 -5.98 27.87
CA THR A 163 5.81 -5.52 27.06
C THR A 163 5.52 -4.16 26.45
N ALA A 164 6.51 -3.27 26.40
CA ALA A 164 6.38 -1.94 25.84
C ALA A 164 5.93 -1.99 24.37
N TRP A 165 6.37 -3.01 23.61
CA TRP A 165 5.94 -3.25 22.24
C TRP A 165 4.43 -3.55 22.11
N ALA A 166 3.89 -4.40 22.99
CA ALA A 166 2.46 -4.73 22.97
C ALA A 166 1.60 -3.57 23.51
N VAL A 167 2.11 -2.84 24.51
CA VAL A 167 1.49 -1.59 24.98
C VAL A 167 1.43 -0.56 23.86
N TRP A 168 2.51 -0.38 23.08
CA TRP A 168 2.51 0.46 21.89
C TRP A 168 1.45 -0.01 20.89
N THR A 169 1.47 -1.28 20.45
CA THR A 169 0.53 -1.79 19.44
C THR A 169 -0.93 -1.56 19.84
N ARG A 170 -1.31 -1.83 21.11
CA ARG A 170 -2.68 -1.61 21.59
C ARG A 170 -3.04 -0.12 21.70
N ALA A 171 -2.11 0.72 22.16
CA ALA A 171 -2.36 2.15 22.34
C ALA A 171 -2.37 2.92 21.03
N TRP A 172 -1.50 2.57 20.08
CA TRP A 172 -1.54 3.03 18.69
C TRP A 172 -2.91 2.71 18.08
N THR A 173 -3.35 1.44 18.09
CA THR A 173 -4.70 1.08 17.58
C THR A 173 -5.84 1.86 18.27
N ALA A 174 -5.73 2.17 19.57
CA ALA A 174 -6.72 2.98 20.27
C ALA A 174 -6.70 4.47 19.85
N GLU A 175 -5.55 4.99 19.42
CA GLU A 175 -5.46 6.31 18.77
C GLU A 175 -6.05 6.24 17.35
N GLU A 176 -5.65 5.27 16.52
CA GLU A 176 -6.10 5.07 15.13
C GLU A 176 -7.61 4.93 14.98
N ASN A 177 -8.27 4.20 15.89
CA ASN A 177 -9.71 3.90 15.80
C ASN A 177 -10.56 5.17 15.63
N ARG A 178 -10.12 6.30 16.21
CA ARG A 178 -10.80 7.59 16.15
C ARG A 178 -10.77 8.22 14.74
N HIS A 179 -9.81 7.85 13.89
CA HIS A 179 -9.66 8.37 12.53
C HIS A 179 -10.81 7.87 11.66
N GLY A 180 -10.99 6.55 11.58
CA GLY A 180 -12.14 5.90 10.92
C GLY A 180 -13.47 6.35 11.53
N ASP A 181 -13.59 6.30 12.87
CA ASP A 181 -14.80 6.74 13.58
C ASP A 181 -15.24 8.17 13.21
N LEU A 182 -14.29 9.09 13.04
CA LEU A 182 -14.56 10.50 12.72
C LEU A 182 -14.90 10.67 11.23
N LEU A 183 -14.09 10.11 10.33
CA LEU A 183 -14.30 10.22 8.89
C LEU A 183 -15.61 9.54 8.44
N ASN A 184 -15.93 8.37 9.00
CA ASN A 184 -17.19 7.66 8.73
C ASN A 184 -18.40 8.53 9.09
N LYS A 185 -18.43 9.06 10.32
CA LYS A 185 -19.55 9.90 10.78
C LYS A 185 -19.66 11.21 10.02
N TYR A 186 -18.54 11.84 9.64
CA TYR A 186 -18.57 13.01 8.76
C TYR A 186 -19.17 12.66 7.39
N LEU A 187 -18.66 11.61 6.73
CA LEU A 187 -19.12 11.16 5.41
C LEU A 187 -20.61 10.78 5.41
N TYR A 188 -21.06 10.01 6.41
CA TYR A 188 -22.46 9.70 6.65
C TYR A 188 -23.32 10.97 6.76
N LEU A 189 -22.92 11.93 7.60
CA LEU A 189 -23.66 13.17 7.80
C LEU A 189 -23.71 14.05 6.54
N THR A 190 -22.69 14.03 5.67
CA THR A 190 -22.71 14.82 4.42
C THR A 190 -23.88 14.45 3.50
N GLY A 191 -24.23 13.16 3.42
CA GLY A 191 -25.15 12.64 2.39
C GLY A 191 -24.67 12.84 0.95
N ARG A 192 -23.36 13.00 0.72
CA ARG A 192 -22.77 13.14 -0.63
C ARG A 192 -22.34 11.80 -1.23
N VAL A 193 -22.14 10.78 -0.39
CA VAL A 193 -21.57 9.46 -0.71
C VAL A 193 -22.54 8.31 -0.37
N ASP A 194 -22.46 7.22 -1.13
CA ASP A 194 -23.21 5.98 -0.88
C ASP A 194 -22.50 5.16 0.21
N MET A 195 -22.91 5.40 1.46
CA MET A 195 -22.38 4.67 2.62
C MET A 195 -22.54 3.15 2.48
N ARG A 196 -23.56 2.64 1.80
CA ARG A 196 -23.77 1.19 1.65
C ARG A 196 -22.73 0.57 0.71
N GLN A 197 -22.33 1.27 -0.35
CA GLN A 197 -21.22 0.83 -1.21
C GLN A 197 -19.86 0.96 -0.48
N THR A 198 -19.70 1.99 0.34
CA THR A 198 -18.52 2.19 1.19
C THR A 198 -18.38 1.08 2.25
N GLU A 199 -19.44 0.76 2.98
CA GLU A 199 -19.55 -0.34 3.95
C GLU A 199 -19.22 -1.71 3.31
N LYS A 200 -19.77 -1.99 2.11
CA LYS A 200 -19.39 -3.18 1.31
C LYS A 200 -17.90 -3.21 1.02
N THR A 201 -17.31 -2.05 0.67
CA THR A 201 -15.90 -1.95 0.32
C THR A 201 -15.00 -2.22 1.53
N ILE A 202 -15.35 -1.67 2.71
CA ILE A 202 -14.68 -1.96 3.99
C ILE A 202 -14.77 -3.46 4.31
N GLN A 203 -15.96 -4.06 4.18
CA GLN A 203 -16.15 -5.49 4.44
C GLN A 203 -15.32 -6.37 3.49
N TYR A 204 -15.22 -6.01 2.21
CA TYR A 204 -14.35 -6.70 1.24
C TYR A 204 -12.86 -6.50 1.55
N LEU A 205 -12.44 -5.31 1.99
CA LEU A 205 -11.04 -5.03 2.32
C LEU A 205 -10.60 -5.80 3.57
N ILE A 206 -11.35 -5.72 4.67
CA ILE A 206 -11.08 -6.51 5.89
C ILE A 206 -11.13 -8.02 5.59
N GLY A 207 -12.08 -8.47 4.77
CA GLY A 207 -12.18 -9.86 4.31
C GLY A 207 -11.09 -10.31 3.33
N SER A 208 -10.36 -9.38 2.73
CA SER A 208 -9.16 -9.65 1.92
C SER A 208 -7.87 -9.62 2.75
N GLY A 209 -7.85 -8.83 3.83
CA GLY A 209 -6.64 -8.49 4.57
C GLY A 209 -5.65 -7.72 3.71
N MET A 210 -4.36 -7.85 4.02
CA MET A 210 -3.26 -7.24 3.28
C MET A 210 -2.00 -8.09 3.37
N ASP A 211 -1.24 -8.17 2.27
CA ASP A 211 0.16 -8.64 2.25
C ASP A 211 1.12 -7.42 2.14
N PRO A 212 1.71 -6.95 3.25
CA PRO A 212 2.74 -5.90 3.24
C PRO A 212 4.15 -6.44 2.89
N ARG A 213 4.31 -7.77 2.73
CA ARG A 213 5.59 -8.44 2.44
C ARG A 213 6.69 -8.16 3.46
N THR A 214 6.29 -7.97 4.72
CA THR A 214 7.15 -7.76 5.90
C THR A 214 7.57 -9.05 6.59
N GLU A 215 7.04 -10.22 6.20
CA GLU A 215 7.62 -11.55 6.49
C GLU A 215 7.86 -11.84 7.98
N ASN A 216 6.96 -11.37 8.86
CA ASN A 216 7.07 -11.41 10.33
C ASN A 216 8.29 -10.65 10.91
N ASN A 217 9.06 -9.95 10.07
CA ASN A 217 10.34 -9.36 10.42
C ASN A 217 10.15 -7.91 10.86
N PRO A 218 10.40 -7.53 12.13
CA PRO A 218 10.14 -6.16 12.61
C PRO A 218 11.03 -5.11 11.94
N TYR A 219 12.19 -5.47 11.37
CA TYR A 219 12.99 -4.52 10.57
C TYR A 219 12.19 -4.09 9.33
N LEU A 220 11.63 -5.06 8.59
CA LEU A 220 10.76 -4.78 7.45
C LEU A 220 9.48 -4.06 7.90
N GLY A 221 8.87 -4.51 9.01
CA GLY A 221 7.64 -3.96 9.59
C GLY A 221 7.75 -2.49 10.00
N PHE A 222 8.79 -2.11 10.76
CA PHE A 222 8.96 -0.72 11.22
C PHE A 222 9.47 0.22 10.12
N ILE A 223 10.14 -0.29 9.09
CA ILE A 223 10.44 0.47 7.86
C ILE A 223 9.16 0.69 7.05
N TYR A 224 8.28 -0.31 6.97
CA TYR A 224 6.98 -0.20 6.32
C TYR A 224 6.09 0.84 7.01
N THR A 225 5.91 0.77 8.34
CA THR A 225 5.11 1.78 9.06
C THR A 225 5.73 3.17 9.00
N SER A 226 7.05 3.31 9.18
CA SER A 226 7.75 4.61 9.01
C SER A 226 7.50 5.28 7.65
N PHE A 227 7.20 4.49 6.61
CA PHE A 227 6.82 5.00 5.29
C PHE A 227 5.32 5.33 5.23
N GLN A 228 4.44 4.42 5.67
CA GLN A 228 2.98 4.60 5.58
C GLN A 228 2.47 5.76 6.43
N GLU A 229 2.93 5.88 7.67
CA GLU A 229 2.60 6.97 8.61
C GLU A 229 2.95 8.36 8.04
N ARG A 230 3.95 8.40 7.16
CA ARG A 230 4.29 9.63 6.43
C ARG A 230 3.45 9.82 5.17
N ALA A 231 2.96 8.75 4.54
CA ALA A 231 2.05 8.81 3.41
C ALA A 231 0.64 9.27 3.84
N THR A 232 0.12 8.75 4.95
CA THR A 232 -1.15 9.18 5.57
C THR A 232 -1.05 10.61 6.10
N PHE A 233 0.04 10.97 6.79
CA PHE A 233 0.34 12.38 7.15
C PHE A 233 0.26 13.33 5.95
N ILE A 234 0.78 12.92 4.78
CA ILE A 234 0.74 13.71 3.55
C ILE A 234 -0.68 13.72 2.96
N SER A 235 -1.37 12.57 2.89
CA SER A 235 -2.76 12.48 2.38
C SER A 235 -3.70 13.38 3.18
N HIS A 236 -3.77 13.18 4.50
CA HIS A 236 -4.58 13.96 5.43
C HIS A 236 -4.17 15.44 5.47
N GLY A 237 -2.87 15.74 5.39
CA GLY A 237 -2.36 17.11 5.30
C GLY A 237 -2.67 17.83 3.98
N ASN A 238 -2.93 17.09 2.90
CA ASN A 238 -3.36 17.61 1.60
C ASN A 238 -4.88 17.71 1.50
N THR A 239 -5.64 16.71 1.96
CA THR A 239 -7.11 16.78 2.03
C THR A 239 -7.58 17.88 2.97
N ALA A 240 -6.89 18.12 4.09
CA ALA A 240 -7.14 19.27 4.97
C ALA A 240 -6.99 20.62 4.26
N ARG A 241 -6.04 20.73 3.33
CA ARG A 241 -5.80 21.94 2.54
C ARG A 241 -6.92 22.15 1.52
N HIS A 242 -7.24 21.10 0.75
CA HIS A 242 -8.30 21.18 -0.26
C HIS A 242 -9.67 21.45 0.39
N ALA A 243 -9.98 20.84 1.55
CA ALA A 243 -11.19 21.14 2.32
C ALA A 243 -11.30 22.63 2.70
N LYS A 244 -10.19 23.24 3.12
CA LYS A 244 -10.10 24.68 3.41
C LYS A 244 -10.27 25.53 2.14
N ASP A 245 -9.69 25.10 1.02
CA ASP A 245 -9.79 25.81 -0.27
C ASP A 245 -11.21 25.72 -0.86
N TYR A 246 -11.98 24.66 -0.55
CA TYR A 246 -13.43 24.56 -0.79
C TYR A 246 -14.30 25.22 0.31
N GLY A 247 -13.70 25.81 1.35
CA GLY A 247 -14.38 26.57 2.40
C GLY A 247 -14.87 25.78 3.62
N ASP A 248 -14.75 24.45 3.67
CA ASP A 248 -15.08 23.68 4.89
C ASP A 248 -13.91 23.67 5.89
N LEU A 249 -13.87 24.72 6.72
CA LEU A 249 -12.91 24.84 7.81
C LEU A 249 -13.05 23.77 8.91
N LYS A 250 -14.23 23.15 9.10
CA LYS A 250 -14.40 22.05 10.07
C LYS A 250 -13.79 20.76 9.51
N LEU A 251 -14.00 20.45 8.22
CA LEU A 251 -13.33 19.32 7.56
C LEU A 251 -11.81 19.52 7.48
N ALA A 252 -11.34 20.75 7.25
CA ALA A 252 -9.92 21.07 7.33
C ALA A 252 -9.32 20.81 8.74
N GLN A 253 -10.11 21.00 9.81
CA GLN A 253 -9.73 20.61 11.17
C GLN A 253 -9.77 19.09 11.38
N ILE A 254 -10.75 18.38 10.82
CA ILE A 254 -10.86 16.91 10.87
C ILE A 254 -9.64 16.22 10.24
N CYS A 255 -9.34 16.53 8.97
CA CYS A 255 -8.16 15.94 8.31
C CYS A 255 -6.85 16.44 8.96
N GLY A 256 -6.83 17.70 9.44
CA GLY A 256 -5.66 18.28 10.11
C GLY A 256 -5.35 17.70 11.49
N ILE A 257 -6.36 17.26 12.26
CA ILE A 257 -6.15 16.65 13.58
C ILE A 257 -5.70 15.20 13.46
N ILE A 258 -6.24 14.45 12.49
CA ILE A 258 -5.77 13.10 12.13
C ILE A 258 -4.30 13.18 11.71
N ALA A 259 -3.94 14.06 10.76
CA ALA A 259 -2.55 14.34 10.39
C ALA A 259 -1.61 14.71 11.57
N SER A 260 -2.14 15.24 12.68
CA SER A 260 -1.35 15.52 13.89
C SER A 260 -0.98 14.29 14.70
N ASP A 261 -1.68 13.18 14.50
CA ASP A 261 -1.46 11.88 15.13
C ASP A 261 -0.53 11.00 14.28
N GLU A 262 -0.79 10.86 12.97
CA GLU A 262 0.15 10.27 12.00
C GLU A 262 1.59 10.80 12.21
N LYS A 263 1.72 12.11 12.47
CA LYS A 263 3.03 12.74 12.63
C LYS A 263 3.76 12.31 13.91
N ARG A 264 3.03 11.96 14.97
CA ARG A 264 3.62 11.36 16.20
C ARG A 264 4.03 9.93 15.93
N HIS A 265 3.20 9.16 15.23
CA HIS A 265 3.47 7.78 14.88
C HIS A 265 4.66 7.65 13.91
N GLU A 266 4.76 8.47 12.85
CA GLU A 266 5.96 8.62 12.01
C GLU A 266 7.21 8.87 12.87
N THR A 267 7.12 9.79 13.84
CA THR A 267 8.24 10.13 14.73
C THR A 267 8.62 8.95 15.65
N ALA A 268 7.64 8.16 16.08
CA ALA A 268 7.82 6.96 16.88
C ALA A 268 8.46 5.81 16.08
N TYR A 269 7.91 5.44 14.92
CA TYR A 269 8.46 4.36 14.10
C TYR A 269 9.83 4.71 13.51
N THR A 270 10.05 5.96 13.07
CA THR A 270 11.38 6.38 12.58
C THR A 270 12.45 6.36 13.67
N LYS A 271 12.10 6.55 14.96
CA LYS A 271 13.01 6.31 16.09
C LYS A 271 13.34 4.84 16.30
N ILE A 272 12.39 3.91 16.12
CA ILE A 272 12.67 2.47 16.24
C ILE A 272 13.71 2.06 15.18
N VAL A 273 13.51 2.47 13.93
CA VAL A 273 14.46 2.15 12.85
C VAL A 273 15.80 2.86 13.04
N GLU A 274 15.83 4.10 13.53
CA GLU A 274 17.07 4.78 13.95
C GLU A 274 17.83 3.96 15.00
N LYS A 275 17.13 3.42 16.01
CA LYS A 275 17.75 2.57 17.02
C LYS A 275 18.25 1.23 16.49
N LEU A 276 17.57 0.66 15.49
CA LEU A 276 18.05 -0.53 14.78
C LEU A 276 19.32 -0.23 13.95
N PHE A 277 19.44 0.97 13.36
CA PHE A 277 20.69 1.40 12.71
C PHE A 277 21.86 1.59 13.70
N GLU A 278 21.62 1.93 14.96
CA GLU A 278 22.69 1.97 15.99
C GLU A 278 23.21 0.56 16.38
N ILE A 279 22.34 -0.46 16.35
CA ILE A 279 22.63 -1.80 16.88
C ILE A 279 23.06 -2.79 15.77
N ASP A 280 22.41 -2.71 14.62
CA ASP A 280 22.54 -3.64 13.49
C ASP A 280 22.40 -2.87 12.16
N PRO A 281 23.36 -1.99 11.83
CA PRO A 281 23.29 -1.15 10.63
C PRO A 281 23.24 -1.96 9.35
N ASP A 282 23.92 -3.12 9.30
CA ASP A 282 23.96 -3.97 8.10
C ASP A 282 22.63 -4.70 7.88
N GLY A 283 22.04 -5.30 8.94
CA GLY A 283 20.69 -5.87 8.85
C GLY A 283 19.63 -4.84 8.51
N THR A 284 19.73 -3.63 9.07
CA THR A 284 18.73 -2.56 8.85
C THR A 284 18.83 -1.93 7.46
N VAL A 285 20.04 -1.71 6.91
CA VAL A 285 20.19 -1.19 5.54
C VAL A 285 19.75 -2.23 4.49
N LEU A 286 20.01 -3.52 4.73
CA LEU A 286 19.54 -4.61 3.88
C LEU A 286 18.01 -4.70 3.88
N ALA A 287 17.37 -4.60 5.06
CA ALA A 287 15.91 -4.57 5.20
C ALA A 287 15.28 -3.36 4.48
N PHE A 288 15.87 -2.17 4.59
CA PHE A 288 15.38 -0.97 3.90
C PHE A 288 15.49 -1.12 2.37
N ALA A 289 16.63 -1.59 1.88
CA ALA A 289 16.81 -1.85 0.45
C ALA A 289 15.91 -2.98 -0.06
N ASP A 290 15.54 -3.96 0.76
CA ASP A 290 14.58 -5.01 0.40
C ASP A 290 13.15 -4.46 0.29
N MET A 291 12.65 -3.74 1.30
CA MET A 291 11.33 -3.08 1.21
C MET A 291 11.23 -2.14 -0.01
N MET A 292 12.31 -1.45 -0.36
CA MET A 292 12.35 -0.62 -1.57
C MET A 292 12.38 -1.41 -2.88
N LYS A 293 12.99 -2.61 -2.92
CA LYS A 293 12.91 -3.53 -4.08
C LYS A 293 11.52 -4.15 -4.23
N LYS A 294 10.90 -4.51 -3.10
CA LYS A 294 9.51 -5.00 -3.02
C LYS A 294 8.49 -3.93 -3.44
N LYS A 295 8.86 -2.66 -3.24
CA LYS A 295 8.01 -1.46 -3.17
C LYS A 295 7.12 -1.49 -1.92
N ILE A 296 6.81 -0.31 -1.38
CA ILE A 296 5.82 -0.16 -0.33
C ILE A 296 4.43 -0.26 -0.97
N SER A 297 3.79 -1.42 -0.80
CA SER A 297 2.38 -1.63 -1.16
C SER A 297 1.48 -0.82 -0.23
N MET A 298 0.50 -0.08 -0.76
CA MET A 298 -0.50 0.59 0.09
C MET A 298 -1.38 -0.43 0.83
N PRO A 299 -1.81 -0.15 2.07
CA PRO A 299 -2.62 -1.10 2.83
C PRO A 299 -3.95 -1.43 2.14
N ALA A 300 -4.63 -0.44 1.54
CA ALA A 300 -5.86 -0.63 0.78
C ALA A 300 -5.68 -1.17 -0.66
N HIS A 301 -4.51 -1.73 -1.04
CA HIS A 301 -4.27 -2.15 -2.44
C HIS A 301 -5.18 -3.30 -2.95
N LEU A 302 -5.90 -3.98 -2.04
CA LEU A 302 -6.87 -5.04 -2.36
C LEU A 302 -8.32 -4.54 -2.37
N MET A 303 -8.56 -3.24 -2.19
CA MET A 303 -9.87 -2.59 -2.16
C MET A 303 -10.76 -2.96 -3.36
N PHE A 304 -12.03 -3.29 -3.09
CA PHE A 304 -13.01 -3.79 -4.05
C PHE A 304 -14.41 -3.50 -3.52
N ASP A 305 -15.29 -2.91 -4.33
CA ASP A 305 -16.65 -2.53 -3.91
C ASP A 305 -17.71 -3.60 -4.24
N GLY A 306 -17.36 -4.59 -5.06
CA GLY A 306 -18.29 -5.59 -5.62
C GLY A 306 -18.43 -5.51 -7.14
N GLU A 307 -17.95 -4.43 -7.77
CA GLU A 307 -18.22 -4.07 -9.15
C GLU A 307 -16.93 -3.74 -9.94
N ASP A 308 -15.96 -3.04 -9.33
CA ASP A 308 -14.70 -2.63 -9.99
C ASP A 308 -13.48 -3.41 -9.49
N ASP A 309 -13.02 -4.38 -10.27
CA ASP A 309 -11.78 -5.13 -10.04
C ASP A 309 -10.52 -4.24 -9.94
N LYS A 310 -10.56 -2.99 -10.42
CA LYS A 310 -9.45 -2.04 -10.46
C LYS A 310 -9.62 -0.82 -9.54
N LEU A 311 -10.59 -0.85 -8.62
CA LEU A 311 -10.96 0.28 -7.74
C LEU A 311 -9.77 1.00 -7.08
N PHE A 312 -8.77 0.27 -6.59
CA PHE A 312 -7.56 0.88 -6.03
C PHE A 312 -6.69 1.63 -7.07
N GLU A 313 -6.56 1.11 -8.31
CA GLU A 313 -5.86 1.81 -9.39
C GLU A 313 -6.58 3.13 -9.72
N HIS A 314 -7.91 3.08 -9.86
CA HIS A 314 -8.72 4.24 -10.23
C HIS A 314 -8.76 5.29 -9.10
N PHE A 315 -8.95 4.89 -7.84
CA PHE A 315 -8.80 5.77 -6.67
C PHE A 315 -7.40 6.44 -6.65
N SER A 316 -6.34 5.66 -6.89
CA SER A 316 -4.97 6.18 -6.91
C SER A 316 -4.75 7.20 -8.02
N MET A 317 -5.42 7.06 -9.17
CA MET A 317 -5.39 8.07 -10.24
C MET A 317 -6.06 9.38 -9.81
N VAL A 318 -7.25 9.32 -9.19
CA VAL A 318 -7.94 10.50 -8.64
C VAL A 318 -7.07 11.22 -7.60
N ALA A 319 -6.49 10.49 -6.65
CA ALA A 319 -5.59 11.05 -5.63
C ALA A 319 -4.31 11.68 -6.23
N GLN A 320 -3.73 11.02 -7.25
CA GLN A 320 -2.57 11.52 -8.00
C GLN A 320 -2.90 12.77 -8.83
N ARG A 321 -4.11 12.88 -9.40
CA ARG A 321 -4.56 14.06 -10.17
C ARG A 321 -4.88 15.24 -9.26
N LEU A 322 -5.54 15.01 -8.12
CA LEU A 322 -5.83 16.06 -7.15
C LEU A 322 -4.62 16.49 -6.32
N GLY A 323 -3.49 15.77 -6.37
CA GLY A 323 -2.33 16.05 -5.54
C GLY A 323 -2.57 15.77 -4.05
N VAL A 324 -3.46 14.82 -3.75
CA VAL A 324 -3.69 14.31 -2.38
C VAL A 324 -2.53 13.41 -1.98
N TYR A 325 -2.17 12.44 -2.82
CA TYR A 325 -0.95 11.66 -2.70
C TYR A 325 -0.44 11.25 -4.09
N THR A 326 0.86 11.39 -4.33
CA THR A 326 1.45 11.22 -5.68
C THR A 326 2.69 10.31 -5.70
N ALA A 327 3.07 9.87 -6.89
CA ALA A 327 4.35 9.19 -7.13
C ALA A 327 5.59 10.07 -6.79
N LYS A 328 5.42 11.40 -6.76
CA LYS A 328 6.43 12.32 -6.24
C LYS A 328 6.50 12.26 -4.72
N ASP A 329 5.36 12.22 -4.01
CA ASP A 329 5.34 12.13 -2.54
C ASP A 329 5.99 10.83 -2.04
N TYR A 330 5.79 9.70 -2.75
CA TYR A 330 6.55 8.47 -2.51
C TYR A 330 8.07 8.70 -2.54
N ALA A 331 8.57 9.49 -3.50
CA ALA A 331 9.98 9.84 -3.59
C ALA A 331 10.43 10.84 -2.51
N ASP A 332 9.58 11.80 -2.15
CA ASP A 332 9.82 12.76 -1.05
C ASP A 332 9.89 12.03 0.32
N ILE A 333 9.07 11.00 0.55
CA ILE A 333 9.14 10.12 1.74
C ILE A 333 10.44 9.32 1.75
N LEU A 334 10.81 8.67 0.65
CA LEU A 334 12.05 7.90 0.56
C LEU A 334 13.28 8.78 0.81
N GLU A 335 13.35 9.95 0.17
CA GLU A 335 14.44 10.91 0.33
C GLU A 335 14.51 11.44 1.78
N PHE A 336 13.36 11.72 2.40
CA PHE A 336 13.29 12.04 3.82
C PHE A 336 13.81 10.91 4.71
N LEU A 337 13.39 9.66 4.52
CA LEU A 337 13.82 8.53 5.36
C LEU A 337 15.32 8.23 5.19
N VAL A 338 15.84 8.32 3.96
CA VAL A 338 17.28 8.22 3.66
C VAL A 338 18.09 9.29 4.41
N GLY A 339 17.61 10.54 4.48
CA GLY A 339 18.23 11.60 5.26
C GLY A 339 18.03 11.44 6.78
N ARG A 340 16.82 11.05 7.21
CA ARG A 340 16.43 10.88 8.62
C ARG A 340 17.25 9.83 9.35
N TRP A 341 17.58 8.73 8.66
CA TRP A 341 18.45 7.66 9.15
C TRP A 341 19.91 7.78 8.69
N LYS A 342 20.27 8.90 8.03
CA LYS A 342 21.64 9.22 7.57
C LYS A 342 22.29 8.09 6.78
N ILE A 343 21.53 7.47 5.86
CA ILE A 343 21.97 6.25 5.14
C ILE A 343 23.29 6.49 4.39
N ALA A 344 23.51 7.69 3.85
CA ALA A 344 24.76 8.08 3.17
C ALA A 344 25.99 8.16 4.11
N ASP A 345 25.80 8.33 5.41
CA ASP A 345 26.88 8.47 6.40
C ASP A 345 27.25 7.13 7.08
N LEU A 346 26.50 6.06 6.81
CA LEU A 346 26.76 4.72 7.38
C LEU A 346 28.11 4.18 6.91
N THR A 347 28.89 3.64 7.85
CA THR A 347 30.21 3.05 7.61
C THR A 347 30.34 1.71 8.33
N GLY A 348 31.34 0.89 7.96
CA GLY A 348 31.52 -0.46 8.52
C GLY A 348 30.57 -1.52 7.97
N LEU A 349 29.74 -1.19 6.96
CA LEU A 349 28.82 -2.09 6.30
C LEU A 349 29.53 -3.20 5.51
N SER A 350 28.84 -4.32 5.30
CA SER A 350 29.29 -5.46 4.50
C SER A 350 29.28 -5.18 3.00
N SER A 351 29.81 -6.10 2.19
CA SER A 351 29.75 -6.00 0.72
C SER A 351 28.32 -5.91 0.19
N GLU A 352 27.32 -6.36 0.94
CA GLU A 352 25.91 -6.28 0.54
C GLU A 352 25.23 -5.05 1.15
N GLY A 353 25.59 -4.66 2.38
CA GLY A 353 25.17 -3.41 3.01
C GLY A 353 25.58 -2.16 2.22
N ASN A 354 26.82 -2.08 1.72
CA ASN A 354 27.26 -0.97 0.85
C ASN A 354 26.44 -0.91 -0.46
N LYS A 355 26.12 -2.07 -1.08
CA LYS A 355 25.26 -2.11 -2.29
C LYS A 355 23.81 -1.69 -1.99
N ALA A 356 23.32 -1.98 -0.79
CA ALA A 356 22.01 -1.55 -0.31
C ALA A 356 21.99 -0.03 -0.06
N GLN A 357 23.04 0.52 0.55
CA GLN A 357 23.28 1.95 0.75
C GLN A 357 23.30 2.73 -0.58
N ASP A 358 24.14 2.32 -1.55
CA ASP A 358 24.20 2.91 -2.90
C ASP A 358 22.84 2.92 -3.61
N TYR A 359 22.11 1.81 -3.50
CA TYR A 359 20.78 1.67 -4.09
C TYR A 359 19.77 2.62 -3.46
N LEU A 360 19.71 2.70 -2.12
CA LEU A 360 18.80 3.59 -1.39
C LEU A 360 19.08 5.06 -1.70
N CYS A 361 20.34 5.49 -1.60
CA CYS A 361 20.75 6.87 -1.83
C CYS A 361 20.54 7.36 -3.28
N THR A 362 20.38 6.45 -4.25
CA THR A 362 20.12 6.80 -5.66
C THR A 362 18.67 6.58 -6.11
N LEU A 363 17.85 5.89 -5.32
CA LEU A 363 16.51 5.45 -5.74
C LEU A 363 15.49 6.60 -5.84
N ALA A 364 15.46 7.57 -4.92
CA ALA A 364 14.49 8.67 -4.97
C ALA A 364 14.59 9.46 -6.28
N ALA A 365 15.81 9.89 -6.65
CA ALA A 365 16.08 10.56 -7.92
C ALA A 365 15.77 9.69 -9.16
N ARG A 366 15.85 8.36 -9.04
CA ARG A 366 15.41 7.43 -10.09
C ARG A 366 13.89 7.34 -10.22
N ILE A 367 13.15 7.37 -9.11
CA ILE A 367 11.67 7.38 -9.09
C ILE A 367 11.15 8.68 -9.72
N ARG A 368 11.65 9.85 -9.31
CA ARG A 368 11.30 11.16 -9.88
C ARG A 368 11.39 11.16 -11.42
N ARG A 369 12.54 10.73 -11.95
CA ARG A 369 12.81 10.62 -13.40
C ARG A 369 11.95 9.58 -14.14
N LEU A 370 11.28 8.67 -13.44
CA LEU A 370 10.33 7.72 -14.04
C LEU A 370 8.91 8.30 -14.05
N ASP A 371 8.49 8.97 -12.97
CA ASP A 371 7.21 9.68 -12.92
C ASP A 371 7.15 10.84 -13.93
N GLU A 372 8.17 11.71 -14.00
CA GLU A 372 8.29 12.77 -15.02
C GLU A 372 8.05 12.25 -16.46
N ARG A 373 8.54 11.03 -16.75
CA ARG A 373 8.40 10.35 -18.04
C ARG A 373 7.05 9.66 -18.21
N ALA A 374 6.37 9.30 -17.13
CA ALA A 374 5.01 8.78 -17.15
C ALA A 374 4.01 9.93 -17.37
N GLN A 375 4.09 11.01 -16.59
CA GLN A 375 3.29 12.22 -16.74
C GLN A 375 3.46 12.84 -18.14
N GLY A 376 4.70 12.97 -18.63
CA GLY A 376 5.00 13.43 -19.99
C GLY A 376 4.53 12.50 -21.13
N ARG A 377 3.93 11.35 -20.81
CA ARG A 377 3.30 10.41 -21.75
C ARG A 377 1.80 10.19 -21.47
N ALA A 378 1.29 10.68 -20.35
CA ALA A 378 -0.11 10.59 -20.00
C ALA A 378 -0.93 11.41 -21.00
N LYS A 379 -1.87 10.74 -21.69
CA LYS A 379 -3.00 11.44 -22.28
C LYS A 379 -3.89 11.91 -21.14
N LYS A 380 -4.74 12.92 -21.39
CA LYS A 380 -5.87 13.20 -20.48
C LYS A 380 -6.62 11.89 -20.25
N ALA A 381 -6.63 11.40 -19.01
CA ALA A 381 -7.40 10.23 -18.67
C ALA A 381 -8.90 10.57 -18.72
N GLY A 382 -9.72 9.53 -18.86
CA GLY A 382 -11.16 9.67 -19.02
C GLY A 382 -11.87 10.03 -17.72
N THR A 383 -13.18 10.18 -17.82
CA THR A 383 -14.07 10.09 -16.67
C THR A 383 -14.41 8.63 -16.37
N MET A 384 -14.76 8.32 -15.12
CA MET A 384 -15.16 6.99 -14.69
C MET A 384 -16.17 7.08 -13.53
N PRO A 385 -17.25 6.28 -13.53
CA PRO A 385 -18.20 6.21 -12.41
C PRO A 385 -17.59 5.50 -11.20
N PHE A 386 -17.80 6.05 -10.00
CA PHE A 386 -17.44 5.38 -8.73
C PHE A 386 -18.71 5.08 -7.94
N SER A 387 -18.87 3.83 -7.46
CA SER A 387 -20.09 3.44 -6.74
C SER A 387 -20.26 4.19 -5.41
N TRP A 388 -19.16 4.56 -4.75
CA TRP A 388 -19.14 5.40 -3.55
C TRP A 388 -19.78 6.79 -3.72
N VAL A 389 -19.85 7.32 -4.95
CA VAL A 389 -20.56 8.58 -5.25
C VAL A 389 -21.82 8.32 -6.08
N TYR A 390 -22.51 7.20 -5.78
CA TYR A 390 -23.75 6.77 -6.44
C TYR A 390 -23.60 6.59 -7.96
N GLY A 391 -22.42 6.16 -8.43
CA GLY A 391 -22.13 5.98 -9.86
C GLY A 391 -21.95 7.29 -10.64
N ARG A 392 -21.81 8.44 -9.97
CA ARG A 392 -21.41 9.68 -10.64
C ARG A 392 -19.97 9.56 -11.15
N GLU A 393 -19.71 10.16 -12.31
CA GLU A 393 -18.38 10.12 -12.91
C GLU A 393 -17.45 11.19 -12.33
N VAL A 394 -16.24 10.79 -11.95
CA VAL A 394 -15.12 11.70 -11.68
C VAL A 394 -14.05 11.53 -12.75
N GLN A 395 -13.18 12.52 -12.92
CA GLN A 395 -12.03 12.38 -13.81
C GLN A 395 -10.93 11.52 -13.16
N LEU A 396 -10.25 10.68 -13.94
CA LEU A 396 -9.02 9.99 -13.51
C LEU A 396 -7.76 10.84 -13.77
#